data_AF-A0A9E5WAB3-F1
#
_entry.id   AF-A0A9E5WAB3-F1
#
_cell.length_a   1.000
_cell.length_b   1.000
_cell.length_c   1.000
_cell.angle_alpha   90.00
_cell.angle_beta   90.00
_cell.angle_gamma   90.00
#
_symmetry.space_group_name_H-M   'P 1'
#
loop_
_entity.id
_entity.type
_entity.pdbx_description
1 polymer ?
#
loop_
_entity_poly.entity_id
_entity_poly.type
_entity_poly.pdbx_seq_one_letter_code
_entity_poly.pdbx_strand_id
1 'polypeptide(L)'
;MPFGFKNPDPAFTGFQFLEDLSTAYWYSQVMFTALELKLFGHLDNGICSIRSIARAAGCREPELTRLLRAMERIGLVFCRDGKWYNVQAGTMFLVPGKKAYMGDFFLYRQYIRPQWDRLTRKVSPKKENGIAELSYEEKNLHYVAAMDTLVRQKAREIAGFLELEEINGVILDIGGGAGSLIRAIQALKQKMPAVLFDIPEVIEAASRLYPDQSDWEGITPVGGDFRTYMFKEKFSLVCISNFLHAYDPDEARELLLKSVSLLEPDGLLVIHDYFPDRKGAAPQKGALYDLSMLLNTYNGVCHDAKTIIQWLHDADIRTFVIKDLSTDTSVIMAGKNRILKVAAAPWQEFASEAGFEDLIEILPEDVVTVPWARKKCQFGCEGFGKNLQCPPRGMDHQKTRKLLDSYTSAFLVRGTPPGNQFHTALLSLEKKAFLKGY
;
A
#
# COMPACT_ATOMS: atom_id res chain seq x y z
N MET A 1 -1.98 -2.19 23.65
CA MET A 1 -3.35 -1.98 23.13
C MET A 1 -3.98 -3.34 22.90
N PRO A 2 -5.28 -3.56 23.19
CA PRO A 2 -5.89 -4.88 23.16
C PRO A 2 -5.98 -5.43 21.73
N PHE A 3 -5.89 -6.76 21.62
CA PHE A 3 -5.98 -7.54 20.38
C PHE A 3 -7.33 -7.36 19.66
N GLY A 4 -7.29 -7.53 18.33
CA GLY A 4 -8.38 -7.28 17.40
C GLY A 4 -9.54 -8.29 17.37
N PHE A 5 -10.41 -8.00 16.40
CA PHE A 5 -11.68 -8.62 15.99
C PHE A 5 -12.96 -8.01 16.58
N LYS A 6 -13.76 -7.50 15.64
CA LYS A 6 -14.92 -6.60 15.74
C LYS A 6 -14.49 -5.16 15.99
N ASN A 7 -14.60 -4.31 14.96
CA ASN A 7 -15.02 -2.93 15.22
C ASN A 7 -16.27 -3.10 16.10
N PRO A 8 -16.24 -2.73 17.39
CA PRO A 8 -17.47 -2.72 18.15
C PRO A 8 -18.43 -1.84 17.35
N ASP A 9 -19.69 -2.27 17.23
CA ASP A 9 -20.75 -1.38 16.77
C ASP A 9 -20.52 -0.02 17.45
N PRO A 10 -20.40 1.09 16.70
CA PRO A 10 -20.18 2.39 17.31
C PRO A 10 -21.20 2.74 18.41
N ALA A 11 -22.35 2.05 18.45
CA ALA A 11 -23.28 2.05 19.57
C ALA A 11 -22.65 1.71 20.94
N PHE A 12 -21.58 0.90 20.99
CA PHE A 12 -20.85 0.59 22.23
C PHE A 12 -20.04 1.77 22.76
N THR A 13 -19.53 2.64 21.89
CA THR A 13 -18.92 3.93 22.27
C THR A 13 -19.95 5.05 22.41
N GLY A 14 -21.21 4.77 22.04
CA GLY A 14 -22.34 5.68 22.18
C GLY A 14 -22.22 6.95 21.35
N PHE A 15 -22.84 8.03 21.82
CA PHE A 15 -22.82 9.34 21.16
C PHE A 15 -21.39 9.91 20.97
N GLN A 16 -20.45 9.56 21.86
CA GLN A 16 -19.08 10.07 21.82
C GLN A 16 -18.39 9.79 20.49
N PHE A 17 -18.62 8.62 19.88
CA PHE A 17 -18.05 8.32 18.57
C PHE A 17 -18.50 9.30 17.48
N LEU A 18 -19.78 9.68 17.49
CA LEU A 18 -20.34 10.63 16.52
C LEU A 18 -19.81 12.05 16.79
N GLU A 19 -19.67 12.42 18.06
CA GLU A 19 -19.08 13.70 18.46
C GLU A 19 -17.60 13.80 18.02
N ASP A 20 -16.80 12.77 18.29
CA ASP A 20 -15.39 12.70 17.90
C ASP A 20 -15.24 12.75 16.37
N LEU A 21 -16.11 12.05 15.63
CA LEU A 21 -16.12 12.10 14.17
C LEU A 21 -16.49 13.50 13.65
N SER A 22 -17.48 14.17 14.25
CA SER A 22 -17.91 15.52 13.86
C SER A 22 -16.84 16.58 14.12
N THR A 23 -15.98 16.35 15.12
CA THR A 23 -14.90 17.26 15.53
C THR A 23 -13.54 16.83 15.00
N ALA A 24 -13.44 15.76 14.21
CA ALA A 24 -12.19 15.23 13.67
C ALA A 24 -11.35 16.26 12.91
N TYR A 25 -12.00 17.26 12.28
CA TYR A 25 -11.30 18.35 11.60
C TYR A 25 -10.52 19.28 12.56
N TRP A 26 -10.86 19.34 13.86
CA TRP A 26 -10.12 20.14 14.84
C TRP A 26 -8.66 19.67 14.95
N TYR A 27 -8.44 18.36 14.90
CA TYR A 27 -7.10 17.76 14.97
C TYR A 27 -6.23 18.20 13.79
N SER A 28 -6.79 18.19 12.57
CA SER A 28 -6.07 18.63 11.38
C SER A 28 -5.79 20.13 11.39
N GLN A 29 -6.75 20.96 11.84
CA GLN A 29 -6.54 22.40 11.97
C GLN A 29 -5.42 22.74 12.97
N VAL A 30 -5.37 22.07 14.13
CA VAL A 30 -4.28 22.26 15.10
C VAL A 30 -2.91 21.98 14.47
N MET A 31 -2.79 20.88 13.72
CA MET A 31 -1.55 20.52 13.03
C MET A 31 -1.18 21.53 11.93
N PHE A 32 -2.15 21.94 11.11
CA PHE A 32 -1.91 22.91 10.03
C PHE A 32 -1.47 24.27 10.56
N THR A 33 -2.16 24.80 11.58
CA THR A 33 -1.76 26.06 12.23
C THR A 33 -0.35 25.96 12.81
N ALA A 34 0.04 24.83 13.40
CA ALA A 34 1.40 24.63 13.90
C ALA A 34 2.46 24.61 12.79
N LEU A 35 2.14 24.05 11.62
CA LEU A 35 3.01 24.04 10.43
C LEU A 35 3.14 25.44 9.82
N GLU A 36 2.03 26.17 9.64
CA GLU A 36 2.02 27.56 9.13
C GLU A 36 2.84 28.51 10.03
N LEU A 37 2.70 28.36 11.35
CA LEU A 37 3.46 29.10 12.34
C LEU A 37 4.91 28.59 12.52
N LYS A 38 5.32 27.56 11.77
CA LYS A 38 6.65 26.95 11.80
C LYS A 38 7.09 26.51 13.20
N LEU A 39 6.15 26.14 14.06
CA LEU A 39 6.40 25.85 15.49
C LEU A 39 7.41 24.72 15.67
N PHE A 40 7.26 23.64 14.90
CA PHE A 40 8.16 22.49 14.99
C PHE A 40 9.62 22.87 14.73
N GLY A 41 9.87 23.75 13.74
CA GLY A 41 11.21 24.26 13.45
C GLY A 41 11.77 25.15 14.56
N HIS A 42 10.94 26.00 15.18
CA HIS A 42 11.36 26.81 16.33
C HIS A 42 11.75 25.92 17.53
N LEU A 43 10.93 24.91 17.83
CA LEU A 43 11.19 23.95 18.91
C LEU A 43 12.46 23.14 18.66
N ASP A 44 12.70 22.69 17.42
CA ASP A 44 13.91 21.93 17.05
C ASP A 44 15.19 22.76 17.18
N ASN A 45 15.09 24.09 16.98
CA ASN A 45 16.16 25.05 17.20
C ASN A 45 16.35 25.45 18.68
N GLY A 46 15.70 24.76 19.62
CA GLY A 46 15.86 24.96 21.07
C GLY A 46 15.02 26.11 21.66
N ILE A 47 14.15 26.75 20.88
CA ILE A 47 13.23 27.77 21.38
C ILE A 47 12.12 27.06 22.17
N CYS A 48 12.25 27.02 23.50
CA CYS A 48 11.41 26.14 24.33
C CYS A 48 10.54 26.85 25.37
N SER A 49 10.75 28.14 25.66
CA SER A 49 9.89 28.89 26.58
C SER A 49 8.69 29.50 25.86
N ILE A 50 7.53 29.59 26.52
CA ILE A 50 6.32 30.17 25.90
C ILE A 50 6.57 31.57 25.33
N ARG A 51 7.28 32.43 26.08
CA ARG A 51 7.64 33.79 25.68
C ARG A 51 8.53 33.82 24.43
N SER A 52 9.51 32.92 24.35
CA SER A 52 10.42 32.86 23.20
C SER A 52 9.73 32.28 21.96
N ILE A 53 8.87 31.27 22.13
CA ILE A 53 8.09 30.70 21.01
C ILE A 53 7.10 31.74 20.49
N ALA A 54 6.38 32.43 21.37
CA ALA A 54 5.44 33.50 21.01
C ALA A 54 6.12 34.60 20.20
N ARG A 55 7.31 35.06 20.64
CA ARG A 55 8.10 36.04 19.90
C ARG A 55 8.53 35.55 18.53
N ALA A 56 9.01 34.31 18.44
CA ALA A 56 9.51 33.74 17.17
C ALA A 56 8.39 33.52 16.15
N ALA A 57 7.22 33.06 16.61
CA ALA A 57 6.06 32.75 15.76
C ALA A 57 5.10 33.94 15.57
N GLY A 58 5.40 35.13 16.10
CA GLY A 58 4.53 36.31 16.01
C GLY A 58 3.19 36.15 16.74
N CYS A 59 3.13 35.34 17.80
CA CYS A 59 1.92 35.01 18.53
C CYS A 59 1.83 35.74 19.88
N ARG A 60 0.62 35.78 20.45
CA ARG A 60 0.40 36.17 21.85
C ARG A 60 0.51 34.95 22.75
N GLU A 61 1.12 35.11 23.94
CA GLU A 61 1.40 34.00 24.85
C GLU A 61 0.13 33.22 25.30
N PRO A 62 -1.01 33.84 25.66
CA PRO A 62 -2.20 33.11 26.09
C PRO A 62 -2.77 32.20 24.98
N GLU A 63 -2.89 32.71 23.77
CA GLU A 63 -3.41 32.00 22.61
C GLU A 63 -2.47 30.85 22.20
N LEU A 64 -1.16 31.11 22.14
CA LEU A 64 -0.16 30.08 21.87
C LEU A 64 -0.16 28.98 22.95
N THR A 65 -0.34 29.35 24.21
CA THR A 65 -0.43 28.37 25.31
C THR A 65 -1.60 27.40 25.12
N ARG A 66 -2.75 27.91 24.66
CA ARG A 66 -3.93 27.06 24.36
C ARG A 66 -3.65 26.11 23.19
N LEU A 67 -2.98 26.60 22.15
CA LEU A 67 -2.58 25.78 21.00
C LEU A 67 -1.59 24.69 21.41
N LEU A 68 -0.52 25.04 22.12
CA LEU A 68 0.50 24.08 22.57
C LEU A 68 -0.07 23.01 23.50
N ARG A 69 -1.02 23.36 24.38
CA ARG A 69 -1.77 22.39 25.18
C ARG A 69 -2.56 21.41 24.32
N ALA A 70 -3.24 21.88 23.28
CA ALA A 70 -3.96 21.01 22.35
C ALA A 70 -2.98 20.09 21.58
N MET A 71 -1.88 20.65 21.08
CA MET A 71 -0.81 19.89 20.42
C MET A 71 -0.22 18.81 21.32
N GLU A 72 -0.03 19.09 22.61
CA GLU A 72 0.44 18.09 23.59
C GLU A 72 -0.59 16.97 23.81
N ARG A 73 -1.88 17.29 23.94
CA ARG A 73 -2.93 16.28 24.12
C ARG A 73 -3.11 15.39 22.89
N ILE A 74 -2.81 15.90 21.70
CA ILE A 74 -2.84 15.14 20.44
C ILE A 74 -1.50 14.40 20.19
N GLY A 75 -0.47 14.65 21.02
CA GLY A 75 0.81 13.96 20.94
C GLY A 75 1.76 14.50 19.87
N LEU A 76 1.69 15.80 19.55
CA LEU A 76 2.59 16.47 18.60
C LEU A 76 3.79 17.15 19.28
N VAL A 77 3.62 17.56 20.54
CA VAL A 77 4.66 18.17 21.39
C VAL A 77 4.52 17.63 22.81
N PHE A 78 5.48 17.93 23.69
CA PHE A 78 5.34 17.69 25.12
C PHE A 78 5.92 18.84 25.93
N CYS A 79 5.37 19.08 27.11
CA CYS A 79 5.88 20.05 28.07
C CYS A 79 6.64 19.35 29.20
N ARG A 80 7.83 19.86 29.52
CA ARG A 80 8.64 19.44 30.67
C ARG A 80 9.24 20.67 31.35
N ASP A 81 9.02 20.80 32.66
CA ASP A 81 9.56 21.90 33.47
C ASP A 81 9.22 23.30 32.90
N GLY A 82 8.01 23.45 32.36
CA GLY A 82 7.53 24.69 31.75
C GLY A 82 8.11 25.00 30.37
N LYS A 83 8.83 24.06 29.77
CA LYS A 83 9.44 24.16 28.43
C LYS A 83 8.80 23.16 27.47
N TRP A 84 8.64 23.58 26.22
CA TRP A 84 7.99 22.81 25.16
C TRP A 84 9.02 22.20 24.21
N TYR A 85 8.73 20.99 23.74
CA TYR A 85 9.59 20.21 22.87
C TYR A 85 8.77 19.42 21.84
N ASN A 86 9.36 19.16 20.67
CA ASN A 86 8.80 18.25 19.70
C ASN A 86 8.80 16.81 20.26
N VAL A 87 7.74 16.05 20.01
CA VAL A 87 7.85 14.59 20.10
C VAL A 87 8.75 14.07 18.97
N GLN A 88 9.22 12.82 19.07
CA GLN A 88 10.09 12.22 18.05
C GLN A 88 9.49 12.30 16.64
N ALA A 89 8.21 11.98 16.47
CA ALA A 89 7.51 12.10 15.19
C ALA A 89 7.48 13.54 14.66
N GLY A 90 7.29 14.53 15.54
CA GLY A 90 7.31 15.95 15.17
C GLY A 90 8.68 16.38 14.63
N THR A 91 9.77 16.00 15.30
CA THR A 91 11.14 16.27 14.80
C THR A 91 11.44 15.53 13.51
N MET A 92 10.99 14.28 13.35
CA MET A 92 11.28 13.50 12.15
C MET A 92 10.52 13.98 10.91
N PHE A 93 9.23 14.28 11.05
CA PHE A 93 8.33 14.48 9.91
C PHE A 93 7.81 15.91 9.74
N LEU A 94 7.88 16.78 10.76
CA LEU A 94 7.23 18.11 10.73
C LEU A 94 8.21 19.29 10.79
N VAL A 95 9.52 19.03 10.88
CA VAL A 95 10.57 20.07 10.88
C VAL A 95 11.11 20.27 9.46
N PRO A 96 10.98 21.48 8.86
CA PRO A 96 11.52 21.78 7.55
C PRO A 96 13.04 21.51 7.47
N GLY A 97 13.49 20.93 6.36
CA GLY A 97 14.90 20.61 6.12
C GLY A 97 15.38 19.26 6.68
N LYS A 98 14.56 18.53 7.45
CA LYS A 98 14.87 17.14 7.82
C LYS A 98 14.66 16.21 6.62
N LYS A 99 15.45 15.14 6.55
CA LYS A 99 15.41 14.15 5.46
C LYS A 99 14.03 13.49 5.24
N ALA A 100 13.24 13.34 6.29
CA ALA A 100 11.91 12.74 6.25
C ALA A 100 10.78 13.76 6.42
N TYR A 101 11.04 15.06 6.18
CA TYR A 101 10.03 16.10 6.30
C TYR A 101 8.84 15.86 5.36
N MET A 102 7.63 15.96 5.92
CA MET A 102 6.33 15.75 5.25
C MET A 102 5.37 16.94 5.44
N GLY A 103 5.82 18.06 6.03
CA GLY A 103 4.95 19.20 6.34
C GLY A 103 4.25 19.78 5.11
N ASP A 104 4.94 19.86 3.96
CA ASP A 104 4.35 20.37 2.72
C ASP A 104 3.26 19.44 2.18
N PHE A 105 3.44 18.11 2.34
CA PHE A 105 2.42 17.12 2.02
C PHE A 105 1.18 17.27 2.90
N PHE A 106 1.35 17.53 4.20
CA PHE A 106 0.22 17.76 5.09
C PHE A 106 -0.47 19.10 4.79
N LEU A 107 0.27 20.18 4.56
CA LEU A 107 -0.28 21.47 4.14
C LEU A 107 -1.04 21.37 2.81
N TYR A 108 -0.62 20.50 1.90
CA TYR A 108 -1.38 20.24 0.67
C TYR A 108 -2.82 19.78 0.96
N ARG A 109 -3.06 19.02 2.04
CA ARG A 109 -4.42 18.61 2.45
C ARG A 109 -5.32 19.78 2.83
N GLN A 110 -4.74 20.90 3.24
CA GLN A 110 -5.48 22.13 3.50
C GLN A 110 -6.01 22.76 2.20
N TYR A 111 -5.27 22.68 1.09
CA TYR A 111 -5.70 23.24 -0.20
C TYR A 111 -6.87 22.47 -0.83
N ILE A 112 -6.99 21.16 -0.55
CA ILE A 112 -8.10 20.34 -1.06
C ILE A 112 -9.31 20.26 -0.12
N ARG A 113 -9.22 20.88 1.07
CA ARG A 113 -10.31 20.89 2.05
C ARG A 113 -11.60 21.53 1.53
N PRO A 114 -11.59 22.69 0.83
CA PRO A 114 -12.82 23.33 0.37
C PRO A 114 -13.67 22.44 -0.57
N GLN A 115 -13.05 21.48 -1.26
CA GLN A 115 -13.75 20.50 -2.09
C GLN A 115 -14.58 19.54 -1.23
N TRP A 116 -14.11 19.17 -0.04
CA TRP A 116 -14.82 18.29 0.88
C TRP A 116 -16.11 18.93 1.43
N ASP A 117 -16.14 20.25 1.58
CA ASP A 117 -17.36 20.99 1.96
C ASP A 117 -18.47 20.84 0.89
N ARG A 118 -18.12 20.46 -0.34
CA ARG A 118 -19.04 20.25 -1.47
C ARG A 118 -19.53 18.80 -1.62
N LEU A 119 -19.08 17.88 -0.77
CA LEU A 119 -19.40 16.45 -0.91
C LEU A 119 -20.90 16.18 -0.98
N THR A 120 -21.69 16.83 -0.11
CA THR A 120 -23.15 16.70 -0.12
C THR A 120 -23.75 17.08 -1.47
N ARG A 121 -23.27 18.15 -2.11
CA ARG A 121 -23.73 18.60 -3.44
C ARG A 121 -23.32 17.62 -4.53
N LYS A 122 -22.09 17.10 -4.47
CA LYS A 122 -21.59 16.15 -5.46
C LYS A 122 -22.37 14.82 -5.43
N VAL A 123 -22.72 14.33 -4.23
CA VAL A 123 -23.53 13.11 -4.03
C VAL A 123 -25.01 13.35 -4.29
N SER A 124 -25.53 14.53 -3.95
CA SER A 124 -26.95 14.89 -4.14
C SER A 124 -27.07 16.28 -4.78
N PRO A 125 -27.04 16.37 -6.14
CA PRO A 125 -27.05 17.65 -6.86
C PRO A 125 -28.29 18.52 -6.62
N LYS A 126 -29.36 17.95 -6.07
CA LYS A 126 -30.63 18.63 -5.75
C LYS A 126 -30.59 19.44 -4.44
N LYS A 127 -29.52 19.33 -3.64
CA LYS A 127 -29.34 20.13 -2.41
C LYS A 127 -28.40 21.32 -2.67
N GLU A 128 -28.93 22.54 -2.58
CA GLU A 128 -28.15 23.76 -2.67
C GLU A 128 -27.33 23.99 -1.39
N ASN A 129 -26.04 24.28 -1.56
CA ASN A 129 -25.23 25.15 -0.70
C ASN A 129 -24.01 25.58 -1.54
N GLY A 130 -23.83 26.90 -1.70
CA GLY A 130 -22.88 27.48 -2.65
C GLY A 130 -21.54 27.84 -2.02
N ILE A 131 -20.44 27.53 -2.72
CA ILE A 131 -19.11 28.18 -2.57
C ILE A 131 -18.37 28.08 -3.93
N ALA A 132 -17.76 29.19 -4.36
CA ALA A 132 -17.10 29.39 -5.67
C ALA A 132 -15.74 28.69 -5.83
N GLU A 133 -15.35 28.44 -7.09
CA GLU A 133 -14.15 27.69 -7.55
C GLU A 133 -12.83 28.49 -7.44
N LEU A 134 -11.71 27.75 -7.30
CA LEU A 134 -10.34 28.26 -7.38
C LEU A 134 -9.61 27.56 -8.53
N SER A 135 -8.80 28.29 -9.31
CA SER A 135 -8.10 27.81 -10.51
C SER A 135 -7.03 26.74 -10.26
N TYR A 136 -6.64 26.03 -11.33
CA TYR A 136 -5.86 24.78 -11.33
C TYR A 136 -4.33 24.99 -11.50
N GLU A 137 -3.89 26.15 -11.99
CA GLU A 137 -2.52 26.33 -12.52
C GLU A 137 -1.43 26.55 -11.47
N GLU A 138 -1.72 27.13 -10.29
CA GLU A 138 -0.72 27.30 -9.22
C GLU A 138 -0.54 26.03 -8.34
N LYS A 139 -1.36 25.00 -8.54
CA LYS A 139 -1.40 23.79 -7.70
C LYS A 139 -0.37 22.72 -8.11
N ASN A 140 0.05 22.69 -9.38
CA ASN A 140 0.79 21.55 -9.93
C ASN A 140 2.19 21.35 -9.32
N LEU A 141 2.98 22.41 -9.12
CA LEU A 141 4.34 22.24 -8.58
C LEU A 141 4.33 21.76 -7.12
N HIS A 142 3.52 22.39 -6.27
CA HIS A 142 3.37 21.99 -4.88
C HIS A 142 2.71 20.60 -4.74
N TYR A 143 1.78 20.27 -5.63
CA TYR A 143 1.20 18.93 -5.72
C TYR A 143 2.26 17.88 -6.05
N VAL A 144 3.07 18.08 -7.08
CA VAL A 144 4.13 17.13 -7.47
C VAL A 144 5.15 16.96 -6.34
N ALA A 145 5.57 18.05 -5.68
CA ALA A 145 6.50 17.98 -4.54
C ALA A 145 5.91 17.23 -3.33
N ALA A 146 4.63 17.47 -3.01
CA ALA A 146 3.91 16.79 -1.94
C ALA A 146 3.72 15.29 -2.24
N MET A 147 3.31 14.95 -3.47
CA MET A 147 3.13 13.56 -3.90
C MET A 147 4.45 12.82 -3.97
N ASP A 148 5.52 13.44 -4.49
CA ASP A 148 6.87 12.85 -4.49
C ASP A 148 7.29 12.46 -3.06
N THR A 149 7.11 13.35 -2.08
CA THR A 149 7.46 13.06 -0.68
C THR A 149 6.69 11.88 -0.10
N LEU A 150 5.38 11.77 -0.37
CA LEU A 150 4.57 10.62 0.04
C LEU A 150 5.04 9.33 -0.65
N VAL A 151 5.24 9.40 -1.97
CA VAL A 151 5.64 8.24 -2.77
C VAL A 151 7.03 7.77 -2.34
N ARG A 152 8.01 8.63 -2.00
CA ARG A 152 9.32 8.21 -1.48
C ARG A 152 9.24 7.29 -0.26
N GLN A 153 8.31 7.56 0.65
CA GLN A 153 8.14 6.73 1.85
C GLN A 153 7.62 5.34 1.49
N LYS A 154 6.61 5.28 0.60
CA LYS A 154 5.99 4.03 0.14
C LYS A 154 6.89 3.26 -0.82
N ALA A 155 7.60 3.95 -1.69
CA ALA A 155 8.48 3.42 -2.73
C ALA A 155 9.57 2.51 -2.16
N ARG A 156 10.10 2.79 -0.96
CA ARG A 156 11.07 1.89 -0.31
C ARG A 156 10.45 0.56 0.10
N GLU A 157 9.23 0.57 0.62
CA GLU A 157 8.52 -0.65 0.99
C GLU A 157 8.14 -1.46 -0.25
N ILE A 158 7.61 -0.79 -1.28
CA ILE A 158 7.30 -1.39 -2.59
C ILE A 158 8.56 -2.00 -3.21
N ALA A 159 9.66 -1.25 -3.24
CA ALA A 159 10.92 -1.72 -3.79
C ALA A 159 11.52 -2.87 -2.95
N GLY A 160 11.29 -2.89 -1.64
CA GLY A 160 11.64 -4.03 -0.78
C GLY A 160 10.94 -5.33 -1.18
N PHE A 161 9.68 -5.28 -1.63
CA PHE A 161 9.01 -6.47 -2.18
C PHE A 161 9.63 -6.95 -3.50
N LEU A 162 10.27 -6.05 -4.25
CA LEU A 162 10.99 -6.37 -5.48
C LEU A 162 12.41 -6.88 -5.23
N GLU A 163 12.93 -6.80 -4.00
CA GLU A 163 14.28 -7.26 -3.65
C GLU A 163 14.49 -8.76 -3.95
N LEU A 164 13.45 -9.58 -3.76
CA LEU A 164 13.50 -11.01 -4.01
C LEU A 164 13.38 -11.36 -5.50
N GLU A 165 12.83 -10.46 -6.31
CA GLU A 165 12.58 -10.70 -7.73
C GLU A 165 13.82 -10.42 -8.58
N GLU A 166 14.08 -11.25 -9.59
CA GLU A 166 15.10 -11.00 -10.60
C GLU A 166 14.50 -10.12 -11.69
N ILE A 167 15.05 -8.93 -11.87
CA ILE A 167 14.56 -7.97 -12.88
C ILE A 167 15.75 -7.66 -13.77
N ASN A 168 15.68 -8.11 -15.02
CA ASN A 168 16.74 -7.97 -16.00
C ASN A 168 16.16 -7.29 -17.23
N GLY A 169 16.42 -5.99 -17.41
CA GLY A 169 15.93 -5.24 -18.56
C GLY A 169 15.56 -3.80 -18.22
N VAL A 170 14.70 -3.22 -19.05
CA VAL A 170 14.25 -1.82 -18.89
C VAL A 170 13.02 -1.77 -17.99
N ILE A 171 12.97 -0.77 -17.12
CA ILE A 171 11.83 -0.44 -16.26
C ILE A 171 10.98 0.65 -16.93
N LEU A 172 9.66 0.55 -16.90
CA LEU A 172 8.74 1.63 -17.25
C LEU A 172 7.93 2.04 -16.02
N ASP A 173 7.91 3.32 -15.69
CA ASP A 173 7.08 3.89 -14.62
C ASP A 173 6.05 4.85 -15.22
N ILE A 174 4.80 4.42 -15.22
CA ILE A 174 3.67 5.10 -15.87
C ILE A 174 2.98 5.99 -14.84
N GLY A 175 2.89 7.29 -15.12
CA GLY A 175 2.39 8.27 -14.15
C GLY A 175 3.33 8.40 -12.96
N GLY A 176 4.64 8.22 -13.19
CA GLY A 176 5.63 8.12 -12.12
C GLY A 176 5.91 9.44 -11.38
N GLY A 177 5.28 10.55 -11.79
CA GLY A 177 5.47 11.85 -11.18
C GLY A 177 6.92 12.31 -11.26
N ALA A 178 7.56 12.54 -10.12
CA ALA A 178 8.98 12.91 -10.06
C ALA A 178 9.94 11.70 -9.97
N GLY A 179 9.45 10.48 -10.22
CA GLY A 179 10.25 9.26 -10.36
C GLY A 179 10.68 8.63 -9.04
N SER A 180 9.98 8.89 -7.95
CA SER A 180 10.29 8.35 -6.63
C SER A 180 10.40 6.82 -6.58
N LEU A 181 9.51 6.12 -7.30
CA LEU A 181 9.46 4.67 -7.31
C LEU A 181 10.67 4.07 -8.06
N ILE A 182 10.95 4.51 -9.29
CA ILE A 182 12.13 4.06 -10.05
C ILE A 182 13.44 4.37 -9.34
N ARG A 183 13.55 5.53 -8.67
CA ARG A 183 14.74 5.90 -7.89
C ARG A 183 14.95 4.94 -6.72
N ALA A 184 13.87 4.55 -6.03
CA ALA A 184 13.94 3.57 -4.95
C ALA A 184 14.33 2.18 -5.48
N ILE A 185 13.80 1.78 -6.64
CA ILE A 185 14.14 0.51 -7.29
C ILE A 185 15.61 0.49 -7.71
N GLN A 186 16.10 1.54 -8.39
CA GLN A 186 17.51 1.65 -8.79
C GLN A 186 18.49 1.68 -7.60
N ALA A 187 18.05 2.18 -6.45
CA ALA A 187 18.85 2.15 -5.22
C ALA A 187 18.99 0.73 -4.63
N LEU A 188 18.00 -0.15 -4.86
CA LEU A 188 18.03 -1.55 -4.40
C LEU A 188 18.61 -2.51 -5.44
N LYS A 189 18.29 -2.27 -6.71
CA LYS A 189 18.69 -3.07 -7.88
C LYS A 189 19.60 -2.20 -8.74
N GLN A 190 20.90 -2.53 -8.80
CA GLN A 190 21.94 -1.86 -9.60
C GLN A 190 21.39 -1.02 -10.77
N LYS A 191 21.72 0.29 -10.87
CA LYS A 191 21.21 1.28 -11.85
C LYS A 191 20.70 0.70 -13.19
N MET A 192 19.49 0.15 -13.17
CA MET A 192 18.84 -0.42 -14.33
C MET A 192 18.33 0.71 -15.23
N PRO A 193 18.38 0.56 -16.57
CA PRO A 193 17.74 1.52 -17.45
C PRO A 193 16.24 1.63 -17.13
N ALA A 194 15.76 2.86 -16.95
CA ALA A 194 14.37 3.14 -16.64
C ALA A 194 13.81 4.24 -17.54
N VAL A 195 12.53 4.15 -17.86
CA VAL A 195 11.73 5.17 -18.55
C VAL A 195 10.73 5.73 -17.54
N LEU A 196 10.84 7.01 -17.23
CA LEU A 196 9.85 7.75 -16.45
C LEU A 196 8.85 8.38 -17.42
N PHE A 197 7.60 7.94 -17.38
CA PHE A 197 6.56 8.45 -18.28
C PHE A 197 5.47 9.19 -17.51
N ASP A 198 5.20 10.43 -17.90
CA ASP A 198 4.11 11.24 -17.35
C ASP A 198 3.70 12.32 -18.38
N ILE A 199 2.67 13.12 -18.07
CA ILE A 199 2.30 14.27 -18.91
C ILE A 199 3.43 15.32 -18.93
N PRO A 200 3.60 16.09 -20.02
CA PRO A 200 4.73 17.02 -20.18
C PRO A 200 4.91 17.99 -19.01
N GLU A 201 3.81 18.51 -18.45
CA GLU A 201 3.82 19.46 -17.34
C GLU A 201 4.37 18.85 -16.05
N VAL A 202 4.12 17.56 -15.82
CA VAL A 202 4.63 16.82 -14.65
C VAL A 202 6.11 16.50 -14.82
N ILE A 203 6.55 16.12 -16.03
CA ILE A 203 7.96 15.93 -16.35
C ILE A 203 8.76 17.22 -16.20
N GLU A 204 8.18 18.35 -16.60
CA GLU A 204 8.79 19.67 -16.38
C GLU A 204 8.91 19.99 -14.89
N ALA A 205 7.86 19.75 -14.10
CA ALA A 205 7.91 19.92 -12.65
C ALA A 205 8.94 19.00 -11.99
N ALA A 206 9.04 17.74 -12.44
CA ALA A 206 10.04 16.78 -11.97
C ALA A 206 11.48 17.27 -12.25
N SER A 207 11.72 17.84 -13.43
CA SER A 207 13.02 18.41 -13.82
C SER A 207 13.40 19.61 -12.95
N ARG A 208 12.42 20.40 -12.48
CA ARG A 208 12.66 21.49 -11.53
C ARG A 208 12.97 20.99 -10.11
N LEU A 209 12.39 19.86 -9.71
CA LEU A 209 12.65 19.23 -8.40
C LEU A 209 14.01 18.51 -8.36
N TYR A 210 14.45 17.97 -9.50
CA TYR A 210 15.71 17.25 -9.68
C TYR A 210 16.54 17.91 -10.80
N PRO A 211 17.21 19.04 -10.51
CA PRO A 211 17.85 19.85 -11.55
C PRO A 211 19.19 19.28 -12.04
N ASP A 212 19.81 18.36 -11.31
CA ASP A 212 21.15 17.88 -11.62
C ASP A 212 21.11 16.73 -12.63
N GLN A 213 22.04 16.71 -13.59
CA GLN A 213 22.09 15.65 -14.61
C GLN A 213 22.30 14.26 -13.98
N SER A 214 23.01 14.19 -12.85
CA SER A 214 23.19 12.95 -12.07
C SER A 214 21.90 12.40 -11.48
N ASP A 215 20.89 13.24 -11.25
CA ASP A 215 19.58 12.77 -10.79
C ASP A 215 18.86 11.96 -11.87
N TRP A 216 19.25 12.08 -13.14
CA TRP A 216 18.62 11.37 -14.25
C TRP A 216 19.49 10.24 -14.79
N GLU A 217 20.56 9.88 -14.09
CA GLU A 217 21.46 8.80 -14.53
C GLU A 217 20.72 7.46 -14.56
N GLY A 218 20.59 6.88 -15.76
CA GLY A 218 19.82 5.65 -15.99
C GLY A 218 18.30 5.84 -16.04
N ILE A 219 17.79 7.08 -15.98
CA ILE A 219 16.37 7.42 -16.09
C ILE A 219 16.16 8.30 -17.33
N THR A 220 15.35 7.83 -18.27
CA THR A 220 14.92 8.61 -19.44
C THR A 220 13.52 9.17 -19.19
N PRO A 221 13.37 10.49 -18.96
CA PRO A 221 12.05 11.11 -18.84
C PRO A 221 11.37 11.25 -20.21
N VAL A 222 10.10 10.88 -20.30
CA VAL A 222 9.29 10.93 -21.52
C VAL A 222 7.95 11.59 -21.19
N GLY A 223 7.69 12.74 -21.82
CA GLY A 223 6.42 13.46 -21.70
C GLY A 223 5.39 12.98 -22.73
N GLY A 224 4.20 12.60 -22.30
CA GLY A 224 3.10 12.24 -23.21
C GLY A 224 1.81 11.83 -22.51
N ASP A 225 0.74 11.68 -23.30
CA ASP A 225 -0.53 11.13 -22.82
C ASP A 225 -0.52 9.61 -22.97
N PHE A 226 -0.55 8.87 -21.85
CA PHE A 226 -0.47 7.40 -21.87
C PHE A 226 -1.62 6.76 -22.66
N ARG A 227 -2.76 7.43 -22.83
CA ARG A 227 -3.90 6.88 -23.60
C ARG A 227 -3.53 6.72 -25.07
N THR A 228 -2.83 7.69 -25.65
CA THR A 228 -2.51 7.74 -27.08
C THR A 228 -1.06 7.39 -27.39
N TYR A 229 -0.15 7.50 -26.42
CA TYR A 229 1.28 7.27 -26.63
C TYR A 229 1.58 5.80 -26.93
N MET A 230 2.40 5.53 -27.95
CA MET A 230 2.73 4.17 -28.40
C MET A 230 4.21 3.87 -28.15
N PHE A 231 4.48 2.97 -27.21
CA PHE A 231 5.83 2.43 -27.00
C PHE A 231 6.14 1.37 -28.07
N LYS A 232 7.39 1.35 -28.54
CA LYS A 232 7.87 0.34 -29.49
C LYS A 232 8.54 -0.83 -28.77
N GLU A 233 9.01 -0.57 -27.56
CA GLU A 233 9.74 -1.47 -26.71
C GLU A 233 8.81 -2.28 -25.78
N LYS A 234 9.35 -3.36 -25.22
CA LYS A 234 8.76 -4.09 -24.09
C LYS A 234 9.63 -3.85 -22.86
N PHE A 235 9.07 -4.08 -21.68
CA PHE A 235 9.71 -3.79 -20.41
C PHE A 235 9.71 -5.01 -19.49
N SER A 236 10.82 -5.18 -18.79
CA SER A 236 11.01 -6.22 -17.78
C SER A 236 10.23 -5.93 -16.49
N LEU A 237 9.97 -4.64 -16.21
CA LEU A 237 9.13 -4.17 -15.12
C LEU A 237 8.28 -3.00 -15.61
N VAL A 238 6.97 -3.07 -15.42
CA VAL A 238 6.04 -1.95 -15.60
C VAL A 238 5.45 -1.58 -14.24
N CYS A 239 5.58 -0.33 -13.85
CA CYS A 239 5.03 0.22 -12.62
C CYS A 239 3.86 1.16 -12.93
N ILE A 240 2.77 1.00 -12.18
CA ILE A 240 1.59 1.86 -12.23
C ILE A 240 1.27 2.22 -10.77
N SER A 241 1.68 3.40 -10.34
CA SER A 241 1.55 3.82 -8.94
C SER A 241 0.69 5.08 -8.84
N ASN A 242 -0.43 5.02 -8.12
CA ASN A 242 -1.39 6.14 -7.95
C ASN A 242 -1.83 6.73 -9.30
N PHE A 243 -2.15 5.88 -10.27
CA PHE A 243 -2.45 6.28 -11.65
C PHE A 243 -3.84 5.84 -12.09
N LEU A 244 -4.21 4.57 -11.88
CA LEU A 244 -5.49 4.03 -12.36
C LEU A 244 -6.69 4.72 -11.71
N HIS A 245 -6.57 5.17 -10.46
CA HIS A 245 -7.65 5.86 -9.77
C HIS A 245 -8.07 7.20 -10.40
N ALA A 246 -7.26 7.76 -11.30
CA ALA A 246 -7.58 9.02 -11.96
C ALA A 246 -8.63 8.85 -13.07
N TYR A 247 -8.93 7.60 -13.45
CA TYR A 247 -9.77 7.23 -14.57
C TYR A 247 -10.98 6.40 -14.12
N ASP A 248 -12.05 6.44 -14.90
CA ASP A 248 -13.21 5.57 -14.67
C ASP A 248 -12.89 4.10 -15.00
N PRO A 249 -13.76 3.14 -14.62
CA PRO A 249 -13.45 1.72 -14.77
C PRO A 249 -13.13 1.25 -16.19
N ASP A 250 -13.78 1.80 -17.22
CA ASP A 250 -13.56 1.35 -18.60
C ASP A 250 -12.21 1.85 -19.11
N GLU A 251 -11.91 3.14 -18.89
CA GLU A 251 -10.62 3.75 -19.26
C GLU A 251 -9.46 3.15 -18.45
N ALA A 252 -9.62 2.96 -17.14
CA ALA A 252 -8.62 2.33 -16.29
C ALA A 252 -8.31 0.89 -16.72
N ARG A 253 -9.34 0.13 -17.12
CA ARG A 253 -9.16 -1.23 -17.66
C ARG A 253 -8.35 -1.20 -18.96
N GLU A 254 -8.67 -0.31 -19.90
CA GLU A 254 -7.91 -0.18 -21.15
C GLU A 254 -6.44 0.15 -20.89
N LEU A 255 -6.16 1.07 -19.97
CA LEU A 255 -4.78 1.45 -19.59
C LEU A 255 -4.04 0.31 -18.89
N LEU A 256 -4.73 -0.47 -18.06
CA LEU A 256 -4.15 -1.68 -17.46
C LEU A 256 -3.81 -2.72 -18.53
N LEU A 257 -4.72 -3.02 -19.46
CA LEU A 257 -4.48 -3.97 -20.55
C LEU A 257 -3.34 -3.51 -21.46
N LYS A 258 -3.28 -2.21 -21.75
CA LYS A 258 -2.14 -1.60 -22.46
C LYS A 258 -0.84 -1.85 -21.71
N SER A 259 -0.82 -1.63 -20.40
CA SER A 259 0.37 -1.85 -19.56
C SER A 259 0.81 -3.31 -19.54
N VAL A 260 -0.13 -4.26 -19.43
CA VAL A 260 0.15 -5.70 -19.55
C VAL A 260 0.74 -6.03 -20.93
N SER A 261 0.25 -5.39 -21.99
CA SER A 261 0.78 -5.60 -23.35
C SER A 261 2.24 -5.16 -23.47
N LEU A 262 2.70 -4.20 -22.66
CA LEU A 262 4.07 -3.69 -22.67
C LEU A 262 5.06 -4.60 -21.93
N LEU A 263 4.59 -5.62 -21.22
CA LEU A 263 5.47 -6.58 -20.53
C LEU A 263 6.21 -7.48 -21.51
N GLU A 264 7.50 -7.70 -21.22
CA GLU A 264 8.26 -8.84 -21.73
C GLU A 264 7.64 -10.18 -21.28
N PRO A 265 7.99 -11.33 -21.91
CA PRO A 265 7.43 -12.64 -21.54
C PRO A 265 7.54 -13.00 -20.05
N ASP A 266 8.67 -12.66 -19.41
CA ASP A 266 8.94 -12.86 -17.98
C ASP A 266 8.82 -11.57 -17.16
N GLY A 267 8.20 -10.55 -17.76
CA GLY A 267 8.04 -9.23 -17.17
C GLY A 267 7.12 -9.21 -15.95
N LEU A 268 7.38 -8.25 -15.08
CA LEU A 268 6.61 -8.00 -13.86
C LEU A 268 5.80 -6.72 -13.99
N LEU A 269 4.54 -6.75 -13.57
CA LEU A 269 3.69 -5.59 -13.40
C LEU A 269 3.54 -5.29 -11.91
N VAL A 270 3.72 -4.03 -11.52
CA VAL A 270 3.49 -3.55 -10.16
C VAL A 270 2.41 -2.47 -10.21
N ILE A 271 1.30 -2.72 -9.52
CA ILE A 271 0.19 -1.79 -9.37
C ILE A 271 0.14 -1.37 -7.92
N HIS A 272 0.33 -0.08 -7.64
CA HIS A 272 0.25 0.47 -6.28
C HIS A 272 -0.87 1.50 -6.23
N ASP A 273 -1.88 1.27 -5.40
CA ASP A 273 -3.04 2.17 -5.31
C ASP A 273 -3.79 2.04 -3.97
N TYR A 274 -4.81 2.88 -3.80
CA TYR A 274 -5.84 2.78 -2.78
C TYR A 274 -6.95 1.84 -3.29
N PHE A 275 -7.13 0.71 -2.60
CA PHE A 275 -8.17 -0.27 -2.95
C PHE A 275 -9.25 -0.29 -1.86
N PRO A 276 -10.50 0.13 -2.15
CA PRO A 276 -11.57 0.26 -1.14
C PRO A 276 -11.98 -1.06 -0.47
N ASP A 277 -11.80 -2.19 -1.14
CA ASP A 277 -12.06 -3.54 -0.61
C ASP A 277 -10.93 -4.09 0.29
N ARG A 278 -9.77 -3.42 0.36
CA ARG A 278 -8.64 -3.81 1.21
C ARG A 278 -8.80 -3.26 2.62
N LYS A 279 -8.40 -4.06 3.61
CA LYS A 279 -8.47 -3.69 5.02
C LYS A 279 -7.19 -3.04 5.53
N GLY A 280 -6.02 -3.49 5.06
CA GLY A 280 -4.71 -2.88 5.36
C GLY A 280 -4.48 -2.46 6.82
N ALA A 281 -3.60 -1.47 7.02
CA ALA A 281 -3.44 -0.82 8.32
C ALA A 281 -4.51 0.26 8.60
N ALA A 282 -5.20 0.75 7.55
CA ALA A 282 -6.21 1.80 7.62
C ALA A 282 -7.41 1.49 6.70
N PRO A 283 -8.38 0.65 7.14
CA PRO A 283 -9.43 0.09 6.28
C PRO A 283 -10.37 1.13 5.67
N GLN A 284 -10.55 2.27 6.32
CA GLN A 284 -11.37 3.37 5.84
C GLN A 284 -10.70 4.21 4.74
N LYS A 285 -9.37 4.11 4.58
CA LYS A 285 -8.65 5.06 3.73
C LYS A 285 -8.99 4.90 2.25
N GLY A 286 -9.09 3.67 1.76
CA GLY A 286 -9.45 3.42 0.35
C GLY A 286 -10.78 4.10 -0.03
N ALA A 287 -11.83 3.88 0.77
CA ALA A 287 -13.13 4.51 0.56
C ALA A 287 -13.10 6.05 0.71
N LEU A 288 -12.35 6.59 1.68
CA LEU A 288 -12.21 8.05 1.82
C LEU A 288 -11.40 8.67 0.67
N TYR A 289 -10.42 7.96 0.12
CA TYR A 289 -9.66 8.41 -1.03
C TYR A 289 -10.49 8.34 -2.31
N ASP A 290 -11.40 7.38 -2.44
CA ASP A 290 -12.38 7.32 -3.52
C ASP A 290 -13.27 8.57 -3.55
N LEU A 291 -13.78 9.00 -2.39
CA LEU A 291 -14.48 10.29 -2.28
C LEU A 291 -13.58 11.47 -2.67
N SER A 292 -12.28 11.39 -2.36
CA SER A 292 -11.32 12.39 -2.81
C SER A 292 -11.20 12.40 -4.35
N MET A 293 -11.25 11.25 -5.02
CA MET A 293 -11.25 11.17 -6.49
C MET A 293 -12.52 11.77 -7.07
N LEU A 294 -13.69 11.41 -6.52
CA LEU A 294 -14.99 11.97 -6.91
C LEU A 294 -15.01 13.51 -6.86
N LEU A 295 -14.33 14.10 -5.88
CA LEU A 295 -14.33 15.55 -5.65
C LEU A 295 -13.28 16.31 -6.45
N ASN A 296 -12.14 15.69 -6.76
CA ASN A 296 -10.97 16.39 -7.31
C ASN A 296 -10.63 15.99 -8.76
N THR A 297 -11.32 15.00 -9.32
CA THR A 297 -11.12 14.54 -10.70
C THR A 297 -12.42 14.65 -11.49
N TYR A 298 -12.33 14.51 -12.82
CA TYR A 298 -13.48 14.54 -13.71
C TYR A 298 -14.35 13.28 -13.53
N ASN A 299 -13.73 12.09 -13.65
CA ASN A 299 -14.37 10.76 -13.64
C ASN A 299 -13.58 9.71 -12.83
N GLY A 300 -12.54 10.10 -12.08
CA GLY A 300 -11.69 9.17 -11.35
C GLY A 300 -12.39 8.46 -10.20
N VAL A 301 -12.03 7.19 -10.02
CA VAL A 301 -12.59 6.26 -9.04
C VAL A 301 -11.48 5.36 -8.50
N CYS A 302 -11.45 5.10 -7.20
CA CYS A 302 -10.58 4.06 -6.67
C CYS A 302 -11.17 2.68 -6.98
N HIS A 303 -10.40 1.87 -7.71
CA HIS A 303 -10.84 0.54 -8.11
C HIS A 303 -10.63 -0.48 -6.99
N ASP A 304 -11.57 -1.39 -6.81
CA ASP A 304 -11.38 -2.52 -5.88
C ASP A 304 -10.24 -3.45 -6.37
N ALA A 305 -9.47 -3.99 -5.45
CA ALA A 305 -8.40 -4.95 -5.77
C ALA A 305 -8.95 -6.18 -6.51
N LYS A 306 -10.12 -6.70 -6.12
CA LYS A 306 -10.80 -7.80 -6.82
C LYS A 306 -11.13 -7.47 -8.28
N THR A 307 -11.43 -6.20 -8.58
CA THR A 307 -11.75 -5.75 -9.93
C THR A 307 -10.49 -5.70 -10.79
N ILE A 308 -9.39 -5.18 -10.22
CA ILE A 308 -8.08 -5.18 -10.88
C ILE A 308 -7.61 -6.62 -11.16
N ILE A 309 -7.76 -7.53 -10.20
CA ILE A 309 -7.48 -8.96 -10.39
C ILE A 309 -8.29 -9.54 -11.54
N GLN A 310 -9.59 -9.21 -11.62
CA GLN A 310 -10.43 -9.69 -12.71
C GLN A 310 -9.92 -9.19 -14.06
N TRP A 311 -9.53 -7.92 -14.17
CA TRP A 311 -8.95 -7.39 -15.40
C TRP A 311 -7.60 -8.02 -15.76
N LEU A 312 -6.77 -8.36 -14.76
CA LEU A 312 -5.54 -9.14 -14.98
C LEU A 312 -5.87 -10.54 -15.51
N HIS A 313 -6.89 -11.21 -14.98
CA HIS A 313 -7.35 -12.50 -15.50
C HIS A 313 -7.87 -12.43 -16.94
N ASP A 314 -8.60 -11.37 -17.28
CA ASP A 314 -9.04 -11.13 -18.67
C ASP A 314 -7.85 -10.93 -19.62
N ALA A 315 -6.71 -10.47 -19.10
CA ALA A 315 -5.44 -10.30 -19.83
C ALA A 315 -4.54 -11.55 -19.81
N ASP A 316 -5.08 -12.68 -19.36
CA ASP A 316 -4.38 -13.96 -19.16
C ASP A 316 -3.21 -13.92 -18.17
N ILE A 317 -3.24 -12.96 -17.24
CA ILE A 317 -2.32 -12.93 -16.11
C ILE A 317 -2.93 -13.74 -14.96
N ARG A 318 -2.30 -14.87 -14.64
CA ARG A 318 -2.79 -15.79 -13.60
C ARG A 318 -1.96 -15.74 -12.32
N THR A 319 -0.71 -15.30 -12.39
CA THR A 319 0.19 -15.24 -11.24
C THR A 319 0.26 -13.83 -10.69
N PHE A 320 -0.33 -13.60 -9.53
CA PHE A 320 -0.24 -12.32 -8.82
C PHE A 320 -0.24 -12.50 -7.31
N VAL A 321 0.22 -11.48 -6.61
CA VAL A 321 0.22 -11.37 -5.16
C VAL A 321 -0.26 -9.97 -4.77
N ILE A 322 -0.99 -9.89 -3.67
CA ILE A 322 -1.44 -8.62 -3.10
C ILE A 322 -0.82 -8.45 -1.73
N LYS A 323 -0.20 -7.30 -1.50
CA LYS A 323 0.43 -6.92 -0.23
C LYS A 323 -0.11 -5.58 0.22
N ASP A 324 -0.70 -5.55 1.42
CA ASP A 324 -1.00 -4.27 2.06
C ASP A 324 0.32 -3.68 2.58
N LEU A 325 0.55 -2.40 2.31
CA LEU A 325 1.69 -1.71 2.89
C LEU A 325 1.44 -1.45 4.37
N SER A 326 2.51 -1.17 5.11
CA SER A 326 2.46 -0.67 6.50
C SER A 326 1.68 0.65 6.63
N THR A 327 1.46 1.32 5.49
CA THR A 327 0.66 2.54 5.35
C THR A 327 -0.79 2.23 4.95
N ASP A 328 -1.40 3.10 4.15
CA ASP A 328 -2.83 3.12 3.85
C ASP A 328 -3.17 2.71 2.39
N THR A 329 -2.20 2.15 1.68
CA THR A 329 -2.33 1.63 0.31
C THR A 329 -1.86 0.19 0.22
N SER A 330 -2.12 -0.45 -0.91
CA SER A 330 -1.63 -1.81 -1.20
C SER A 330 -0.89 -1.85 -2.53
N VAL A 331 -0.21 -2.97 -2.75
CA VAL A 331 0.49 -3.29 -3.99
C VAL A 331 -0.04 -4.61 -4.51
N ILE A 332 -0.33 -4.66 -5.81
CA ILE A 332 -0.53 -5.88 -6.57
C ILE A 332 0.71 -6.07 -7.44
N MET A 333 1.40 -7.19 -7.29
CA MET A 333 2.47 -7.58 -8.21
C MET A 333 1.97 -8.75 -9.05
N ALA A 334 2.16 -8.69 -10.36
CA ALA A 334 1.61 -9.67 -11.29
C ALA A 334 2.66 -10.05 -12.34
N GLY A 335 2.89 -11.35 -12.51
CA GLY A 335 3.85 -11.90 -13.48
C GLY A 335 3.12 -12.57 -14.63
N LYS A 336 3.63 -12.39 -15.86
CA LYS A 336 2.99 -12.96 -17.06
C LYS A 336 3.17 -14.47 -17.18
N ASN A 337 4.40 -14.96 -17.21
CA ASN A 337 4.75 -16.38 -17.23
C ASN A 337 5.74 -16.74 -16.12
N ARG A 338 5.61 -16.08 -14.96
CA ARG A 338 6.62 -16.10 -13.91
C ARG A 338 6.02 -16.46 -12.56
N ILE A 339 6.74 -17.28 -11.80
CA ILE A 339 6.48 -17.51 -10.37
C ILE A 339 7.05 -16.32 -9.57
N LEU A 340 6.21 -15.72 -8.73
CA LEU A 340 6.60 -14.58 -7.88
C LEU A 340 7.25 -15.12 -6.59
N LYS A 341 8.52 -14.81 -6.37
CA LYS A 341 9.28 -15.22 -5.17
C LYS A 341 8.71 -14.55 -3.91
N VAL A 342 8.21 -13.32 -3.99
CA VAL A 342 7.60 -12.62 -2.85
C VAL A 342 6.29 -13.29 -2.36
N ALA A 343 5.63 -14.09 -3.21
CA ALA A 343 4.42 -14.81 -2.82
C ALA A 343 4.73 -15.94 -1.82
N ALA A 344 5.93 -16.53 -1.88
CA ALA A 344 6.40 -17.52 -0.91
C ALA A 344 6.79 -16.90 0.45
N ALA A 345 7.25 -15.64 0.46
CA ALA A 345 7.83 -14.98 1.64
C ALA A 345 6.94 -14.87 2.90
N PRO A 346 5.63 -14.55 2.86
CA PRO A 346 4.83 -14.41 4.08
C PRO A 346 4.55 -15.74 4.79
N TRP A 347 4.54 -16.86 4.06
CA TRP A 347 4.31 -18.18 4.65
C TRP A 347 5.61 -18.83 5.14
N GLN A 348 6.75 -18.45 4.57
CA GLN A 348 8.07 -18.84 5.09
C GLN A 348 8.27 -18.35 6.53
N GLU A 349 7.80 -17.15 6.87
CA GLU A 349 7.78 -16.68 8.26
C GLU A 349 6.88 -17.55 9.15
N PHE A 350 5.65 -17.86 8.72
CA PHE A 350 4.74 -18.70 9.51
C PHE A 350 5.22 -20.14 9.65
N ALA A 351 5.83 -20.71 8.61
CA ALA A 351 6.44 -22.02 8.62
C ALA A 351 7.61 -22.07 9.59
N SER A 352 8.47 -21.04 9.56
CA SER A 352 9.59 -20.89 10.48
C SER A 352 9.12 -20.75 11.94
N GLU A 353 8.08 -19.94 12.21
CA GLU A 353 7.45 -19.85 13.54
C GLU A 353 6.88 -21.19 14.03
N ALA A 354 6.35 -22.00 13.12
CA ALA A 354 5.80 -23.31 13.43
C ALA A 354 6.88 -24.42 13.52
N GLY A 355 8.15 -24.10 13.25
CA GLY A 355 9.27 -25.04 13.34
C GLY A 355 9.54 -25.86 12.07
N PHE A 356 9.04 -25.41 10.92
CA PHE A 356 9.37 -25.99 9.61
C PHE A 356 10.61 -25.32 9.01
N GLU A 357 11.41 -26.10 8.30
CA GLU A 357 12.61 -25.64 7.58
C GLU A 357 12.27 -24.91 6.28
N ASP A 358 11.15 -25.28 5.66
CA ASP A 358 10.76 -24.75 4.35
C ASP A 358 9.24 -24.88 4.12
N LEU A 359 8.72 -23.99 3.27
CA LEU A 359 7.35 -24.03 2.79
C LEU A 359 7.30 -23.45 1.38
N ILE A 360 6.71 -24.22 0.46
CA ILE A 360 6.40 -23.77 -0.89
C ILE A 360 4.91 -23.90 -1.18
N GLU A 361 4.35 -22.95 -1.92
CA GLU A 361 2.99 -23.05 -2.46
C GLU A 361 3.01 -23.94 -3.70
N ILE A 362 2.03 -24.84 -3.80
CA ILE A 362 1.78 -25.71 -4.95
C ILE A 362 0.30 -25.59 -5.34
N LEU A 363 -0.05 -25.98 -6.56
CA LEU A 363 -1.44 -26.05 -6.94
C LEU A 363 -2.06 -27.37 -6.42
N PRO A 364 -3.33 -27.38 -5.99
CA PRO A 364 -4.00 -28.62 -5.62
C PRO A 364 -4.00 -29.68 -6.73
N GLU A 365 -3.92 -29.27 -8.00
CA GLU A 365 -3.78 -30.15 -9.17
C GLU A 365 -2.43 -30.87 -9.27
N ASP A 366 -1.36 -30.31 -8.68
CA ASP A 366 -0.03 -30.93 -8.65
C ASP A 366 0.02 -32.18 -7.75
N VAL A 367 -0.96 -32.34 -6.87
CA VAL A 367 -1.05 -33.48 -5.95
C VAL A 367 -1.59 -34.71 -6.67
N VAL A 368 -0.67 -35.62 -7.02
CA VAL A 368 -0.99 -36.88 -7.70
C VAL A 368 -1.66 -37.87 -6.74
N THR A 369 -2.91 -38.25 -7.05
CA THR A 369 -3.68 -39.27 -6.31
C THR A 369 -3.85 -40.52 -7.16
N VAL A 370 -3.42 -41.67 -6.64
CA VAL A 370 -3.26 -42.91 -7.43
C VAL A 370 -3.65 -44.16 -6.66
N PRO A 371 -4.23 -45.19 -7.30
CA PRO A 371 -4.66 -46.42 -6.63
C PRO A 371 -3.53 -47.16 -5.90
N TRP A 372 -2.30 -47.11 -6.42
CA TRP A 372 -1.17 -47.86 -5.86
C TRP A 372 -0.71 -47.33 -4.50
N ALA A 373 -1.03 -46.07 -4.12
CA ALA A 373 -0.70 -45.52 -2.81
C ALA A 373 -1.31 -46.36 -1.67
N ARG A 374 -2.53 -46.90 -1.89
CA ARG A 374 -3.17 -47.82 -0.95
C ARG A 374 -2.45 -49.17 -0.85
N LYS A 375 -1.90 -49.67 -1.97
CA LYS A 375 -1.11 -50.92 -1.96
C LYS A 375 0.14 -50.77 -1.10
N LYS A 376 0.79 -49.61 -1.09
CA LYS A 376 1.91 -49.35 -0.17
C LYS A 376 1.48 -49.44 1.29
N CYS A 377 0.30 -48.92 1.66
CA CYS A 377 -0.23 -49.08 3.02
C CYS A 377 -0.56 -50.54 3.35
N GLN A 378 -1.17 -51.28 2.41
CA GLN A 378 -1.57 -52.67 2.64
C GLN A 378 -0.39 -53.63 2.81
N PHE A 379 0.66 -53.46 2.00
CA PHE A 379 1.78 -54.40 1.96
C PHE A 379 3.03 -53.90 2.66
N GLY A 380 3.11 -52.60 2.99
CA GLY A 380 4.31 -51.96 3.54
C GLY A 380 4.17 -51.37 4.94
N CYS A 381 3.01 -51.47 5.59
CA CYS A 381 2.78 -50.92 6.93
C CYS A 381 2.38 -52.03 7.93
N GLU A 382 3.15 -52.18 9.01
CA GLU A 382 2.86 -53.13 10.11
C GLU A 382 1.59 -52.78 10.89
N GLY A 383 1.09 -51.55 10.71
CA GLY A 383 -0.14 -51.02 11.29
C GLY A 383 -1.40 -51.20 10.44
N PHE A 384 -1.30 -51.85 9.27
CA PHE A 384 -2.40 -51.95 8.33
C PHE A 384 -3.67 -52.57 8.97
N GLY A 385 -4.81 -51.92 8.76
CA GLY A 385 -6.11 -52.37 9.27
C GLY A 385 -6.34 -52.13 10.77
N LYS A 386 -5.38 -51.54 11.50
CA LYS A 386 -5.48 -51.35 12.96
C LYS A 386 -6.20 -50.08 13.40
N ASN A 387 -6.49 -49.12 12.50
CA ASN A 387 -7.22 -47.89 12.82
C ASN A 387 -8.28 -47.54 11.75
N LEU A 388 -9.18 -46.60 12.07
CA LEU A 388 -10.25 -46.16 11.17
C LEU A 388 -9.76 -45.33 9.96
N GLN A 389 -8.50 -44.91 9.97
CA GLN A 389 -7.87 -44.21 8.86
C GLN A 389 -7.23 -45.18 7.85
N CYS A 390 -7.07 -46.46 8.21
CA CYS A 390 -6.61 -47.50 7.30
C CYS A 390 -7.66 -47.82 6.22
N PRO A 391 -7.24 -48.22 5.01
CA PRO A 391 -8.14 -48.86 4.06
C PRO A 391 -8.82 -50.10 4.70
N PRO A 392 -10.10 -50.38 4.36
CA PRO A 392 -10.93 -49.67 3.40
C PRO A 392 -11.61 -48.40 3.94
N ARG A 393 -11.44 -48.07 5.22
CA ARG A 393 -12.20 -47.03 5.93
C ARG A 393 -11.70 -45.61 5.63
N GLY A 394 -10.40 -45.42 5.44
CA GLY A 394 -9.82 -44.14 5.02
C GLY A 394 -10.27 -43.69 3.62
N MET A 395 -10.00 -42.43 3.24
CA MET A 395 -10.30 -41.93 1.89
C MET A 395 -9.56 -42.74 0.82
N ASP A 396 -10.21 -42.95 -0.33
CA ASP A 396 -9.57 -43.52 -1.51
C ASP A 396 -9.04 -42.40 -2.41
N HIS A 397 -8.23 -42.77 -3.40
CA HIS A 397 -7.64 -41.82 -4.33
C HIS A 397 -8.68 -40.90 -5.01
N GLN A 398 -9.87 -41.40 -5.33
CA GLN A 398 -10.93 -40.60 -5.97
C GLN A 398 -11.54 -39.59 -4.98
N LYS A 399 -11.82 -40.01 -3.75
CA LYS A 399 -12.32 -39.13 -2.68
C LYS A 399 -11.28 -38.09 -2.28
N THR A 400 -10.00 -38.49 -2.20
CA THR A 400 -8.90 -37.55 -1.95
C THR A 400 -8.77 -36.53 -3.08
N ARG A 401 -8.88 -36.95 -4.36
CA ARG A 401 -8.89 -36.01 -5.48
C ARG A 401 -10.03 -35.00 -5.38
N LYS A 402 -11.27 -35.48 -5.17
CA LYS A 402 -12.45 -34.62 -4.98
C LYS A 402 -12.30 -33.63 -3.82
N LEU A 403 -11.66 -34.04 -2.72
CA LEU A 403 -11.38 -33.14 -1.61
C LEU A 403 -10.39 -32.06 -2.02
N LEU A 404 -9.27 -32.44 -2.65
CA LEU A 404 -8.26 -31.49 -3.10
C LEU A 404 -8.81 -30.50 -4.15
N ASP A 405 -9.73 -30.94 -5.00
CA ASP A 405 -10.43 -30.09 -5.99
C ASP A 405 -11.34 -29.02 -5.35
N SER A 406 -11.62 -29.12 -4.05
CA SER A 406 -12.37 -28.10 -3.29
C SER A 406 -11.50 -26.95 -2.77
N TYR A 407 -10.18 -27.06 -2.90
CA TYR A 407 -9.22 -26.04 -2.47
C TYR A 407 -8.68 -25.28 -3.69
N THR A 408 -8.34 -24.00 -3.48
CA THR A 408 -7.70 -23.15 -4.49
C THR A 408 -6.19 -23.03 -4.30
N SER A 409 -5.68 -23.36 -3.11
CA SER A 409 -4.26 -23.28 -2.75
C SER A 409 -3.84 -24.53 -1.98
N ALA A 410 -2.59 -24.95 -2.14
CA ALA A 410 -1.97 -26.01 -1.34
C ALA A 410 -0.54 -25.62 -0.96
N PHE A 411 -0.05 -26.11 0.19
CA PHE A 411 1.30 -25.82 0.67
C PHE A 411 2.05 -27.13 0.94
N LEU A 412 3.28 -27.21 0.45
CA LEU A 412 4.22 -28.28 0.77
C LEU A 412 5.22 -27.78 1.81
N VAL A 413 5.27 -28.45 2.96
CA VAL A 413 6.15 -28.08 4.08
C VAL A 413 7.25 -29.11 4.30
N ARG A 414 8.47 -28.65 4.60
CA ARG A 414 9.61 -29.48 4.99
C ARG A 414 9.98 -29.22 6.44
N GLY A 415 10.23 -30.25 7.23
CA GLY A 415 10.78 -30.11 8.57
C GLY A 415 11.13 -31.46 9.21
N THR A 416 11.96 -31.43 10.25
CA THR A 416 12.47 -32.62 10.95
C THR A 416 12.23 -32.66 12.48
N PRO A 417 11.00 -32.51 13.02
CA PRO A 417 10.74 -32.77 14.44
C PRO A 417 10.52 -34.27 14.70
N PRO A 418 11.12 -34.87 15.74
CA PRO A 418 10.87 -36.27 16.08
C PRO A 418 9.43 -36.49 16.62
N GLY A 419 8.79 -37.57 16.17
CA GLY A 419 7.51 -38.05 16.70
C GLY A 419 6.28 -37.15 16.42
N ASN A 420 5.39 -37.00 17.40
CA ASN A 420 4.11 -36.28 17.27
C ASN A 420 4.24 -34.75 17.11
N GLN A 421 5.46 -34.20 17.21
CA GLN A 421 5.71 -32.77 17.12
C GLN A 421 5.47 -32.22 15.70
N PHE A 422 5.82 -32.98 14.66
CA PHE A 422 5.54 -32.58 13.26
C PHE A 422 4.04 -32.39 13.02
N HIS A 423 3.22 -33.34 13.48
CA HIS A 423 1.76 -33.27 13.34
C HIS A 423 1.16 -32.09 14.12
N THR A 424 1.72 -31.76 15.27
CA THR A 424 1.27 -30.63 16.10
C THR A 424 1.61 -29.29 15.45
N ALA A 425 2.82 -29.18 14.90
CA ALA A 425 3.27 -28.03 14.13
C ALA A 425 2.41 -27.84 12.87
N LEU A 426 2.12 -28.94 12.15
CA LEU A 426 1.29 -28.93 10.96
C LEU A 426 -0.14 -28.48 11.28
N LEU A 427 -0.75 -29.01 12.35
CA LEU A 427 -2.09 -28.62 12.78
C LEU A 427 -2.16 -27.13 13.18
N SER A 428 -1.10 -26.61 13.82
CA SER A 428 -1.00 -25.18 14.14
C SER A 428 -0.97 -24.31 12.89
N LEU A 429 -0.19 -24.72 11.89
CA LEU A 429 -0.10 -24.05 10.60
C LEU A 429 -1.43 -24.11 9.83
N GLU A 430 -2.07 -25.28 9.76
CA GLU A 430 -3.40 -25.49 9.16
C GLU A 430 -4.45 -24.60 9.82
N LYS A 431 -4.48 -24.55 11.16
CA LYS A 431 -5.41 -23.70 11.90
C LYS A 431 -5.19 -22.21 11.59
N LYS A 432 -3.94 -21.77 11.50
CA LYS A 432 -3.61 -20.38 11.13
C LYS A 432 -4.04 -20.07 9.69
N ALA A 433 -3.80 -20.98 8.74
CA ALA A 433 -4.22 -20.84 7.35
C ALA A 433 -5.76 -20.72 7.25
N PHE A 434 -6.47 -21.64 7.90
CA PHE A 434 -7.94 -21.66 7.95
C PHE A 434 -8.54 -20.37 8.55
N LEU A 435 -7.99 -19.90 9.68
CA LEU A 435 -8.46 -18.66 10.33
C LEU A 435 -8.22 -17.41 9.48
N LYS A 436 -7.29 -17.47 8.52
CA LYS A 436 -7.01 -16.39 7.57
C LYS A 436 -7.86 -16.46 6.29
N GLY A 437 -8.74 -17.46 6.18
CA GLY A 437 -9.69 -17.58 5.06
C GLY A 437 -9.17 -18.37 3.87
N TYR A 438 -8.25 -19.32 4.11
CA TYR A 438 -7.74 -20.27 3.11
C TYR A 438 -8.32 -21.67 3.31
#